data_AF-A0A9D5PVM5-F1
#
_entry.id   AF-A0A9D5PVM5-F1
#
_cell.length_a   1.000
_cell.length_b   1.000
_cell.length_c   1.000
_cell.angle_alpha   90.00
_cell.angle_beta   90.00
_cell.angle_gamma   90.00
#
_symmetry.space_group_name_H-M   'P 1'
#
loop_
_entity.id
_entity.type
_entity.pdbx_description
1 polymer ?
#
loop_
_entity_poly.entity_id
_entity_poly.type
_entity_poly.pdbx_seq_one_letter_code
_entity_poly.pdbx_strand_id
1 'polypeptide(L)' 'MQIDKRTLQILLAMNDDQLSALLTKIAKESGITPADFGATPGDLSGIRRALGSATEDDLKRLNDLYADYRQQKRRQ' A
#
# COMPACT_ATOMS: atom_id res chain seq x y z
N MET A 1 -9.67 5.04 -5.45
CA MET A 1 -9.61 4.79 -4.00
C MET A 1 -8.99 6.01 -3.36
N GLN A 2 -9.56 6.46 -2.25
CA GLN A 2 -8.90 7.39 -1.34
C GLN A 2 -8.41 6.52 -0.18
N ILE A 3 -7.11 6.54 0.12
CA ILE A 3 -6.60 5.84 1.30
C ILE A 3 -6.87 6.75 2.49
N ASP A 4 -7.75 6.30 3.37
CA ASP A 4 -8.14 6.99 4.60
C ASP A 4 -7.75 6.17 5.84
N LYS A 5 -7.91 6.77 7.03
CA LYS A 5 -7.61 6.09 8.30
C LYS A 5 -8.36 4.77 8.46
N ARG A 6 -9.59 4.68 7.94
CA ARG A 6 -10.39 3.45 7.99
C ARG A 6 -9.77 2.35 7.13
N THR A 7 -9.26 2.70 5.96
CA THR A 7 -8.54 1.80 5.07
C THR A 7 -7.27 1.28 5.75
N LEU A 8 -6.50 2.15 6.41
CA LEU A 8 -5.35 1.73 7.20
C LEU A 8 -5.72 0.78 8.34
N GLN A 9 -6.78 1.08 9.09
CA GLN A 9 -7.25 0.20 10.17
C GLN A 9 -7.65 -1.19 9.66
N ILE A 10 -8.30 -1.26 8.49
CA ILE A 10 -8.64 -2.52 7.83
C ILE A 10 -7.37 -3.28 7.44
N LEU A 11 -6.37 -2.60 6.88
CA LEU A 11 -5.08 -3.21 6.51
C LEU A 11 -4.30 -3.72 7.73
N LEU A 12 -4.36 -3.00 8.86
CA LEU A 12 -3.71 -3.38 10.11
C LEU A 12 -4.43 -4.52 10.83
N ALA A 13 -5.74 -4.65 10.64
CA ALA A 13 -6.56 -5.71 11.21
C ALA A 13 -6.48 -7.04 10.42
N MET A 14 -5.99 -7.02 9.18
CA MET A 14 -5.74 -8.23 8.39
C MET A 14 -4.64 -9.06 9.04
N ASN A 15 -4.78 -10.39 8.99
CA ASN A 15 -3.69 -11.29 9.36
C ASN A 15 -2.57 -11.28 8.29
N ASP A 16 -1.43 -11.90 8.60
CA ASP A 16 -0.23 -11.84 7.75
C ASP A 16 -0.48 -12.44 6.36
N ASP A 17 -1.23 -13.54 6.28
CA ASP A 17 -1.60 -14.19 5.03
C ASP A 17 -2.49 -13.30 4.16
N GLN A 18 -3.49 -12.65 4.76
CA GLN A 18 -4.40 -11.73 4.08
C GLN A 18 -3.67 -10.50 3.56
N LEU A 19 -2.77 -9.93 4.38
CA LEU A 19 -1.97 -8.77 3.99
C LEU A 19 -1.00 -9.14 2.87
N SER A 20 -0.33 -10.28 2.97
CA SER A 20 0.57 -10.80 1.94
C SER A 20 -0.16 -11.04 0.61
N ALA A 21 -1.34 -11.66 0.66
CA ALA A 21 -2.17 -11.89 -0.53
C ALA A 21 -2.60 -10.56 -1.19
N LEU A 22 -2.98 -9.57 -0.39
CA LEU A 22 -3.36 -8.25 -0.88
C LEU A 22 -2.18 -7.52 -1.53
N LEU A 23 -1.02 -7.51 -0.87
CA LEU A 23 0.20 -6.91 -1.39
C LEU A 23 0.61 -7.56 -2.71
N THR A 24 0.58 -8.90 -2.78
CA THR A 24 0.85 -9.67 -3.99
C THR A 24 -0.10 -9.28 -5.13
N LYS A 25 -1.38 -9.10 -4.82
CA LYS A 25 -2.39 -8.67 -5.80
C LYS A 25 -2.13 -7.25 -6.31
N ILE A 26 -1.87 -6.30 -5.41
CA ILE A 26 -1.55 -4.91 -5.77
C ILE A 26 -0.30 -4.84 -6.63
N ALA A 27 0.73 -5.59 -6.26
CA ALA A 27 2.00 -5.66 -6.97
C ALA A 27 1.76 -6.16 -8.41
N LYS A 28 1.05 -7.29 -8.56
CA LYS A 28 0.67 -7.85 -9.87
C LYS A 28 -0.15 -6.87 -10.73
N GLU A 29 -1.11 -6.16 -10.14
CA GLU A 29 -1.93 -5.17 -10.84
C GLU A 29 -1.15 -3.90 -11.24
N SER A 30 -0.15 -3.55 -10.45
CA SER A 30 0.70 -2.38 -10.69
C SER A 30 1.88 -2.69 -11.63
N GLY A 31 2.09 -3.96 -11.98
CA GLY A 31 3.25 -4.42 -12.74
C GLY A 31 4.55 -4.35 -11.94
N ILE A 32 4.46 -4.27 -10.61
CA ILE A 32 5.61 -4.23 -9.71
C ILE A 32 5.71 -5.57 -9.03
N THR A 33 6.92 -6.11 -8.86
CA THR A 33 7.12 -7.36 -8.14
C THR A 33 7.37 -7.03 -6.66
N PRO A 34 6.75 -7.72 -5.68
CA PRO A 34 7.03 -7.45 -4.26
C PRO A 34 8.52 -7.55 -3.89
N ALA A 35 9.24 -8.41 -4.61
CA ALA A 35 10.69 -8.55 -4.52
C ALA A 35 11.46 -7.26 -4.88
N ASP A 36 10.90 -6.39 -5.74
CA ASP A 36 11.52 -5.11 -6.13
C ASP A 36 11.56 -4.11 -4.97
N PHE A 37 10.70 -4.30 -3.98
CA PHE A 37 10.69 -3.51 -2.75
C PHE A 37 11.46 -4.17 -1.60
N GLY A 38 12.15 -5.28 -1.87
CA GLY A 38 12.82 -6.06 -0.83
C GLY A 38 11.86 -6.66 0.20
N ALA A 39 10.55 -6.69 -0.08
CA ALA A 39 9.55 -7.20 0.85
C ALA A 39 9.55 -8.73 0.80
N THR A 40 10.37 -9.36 1.63
CA THR A 40 10.25 -10.78 1.92
C THR A 40 9.10 -11.00 2.93
N PRO A 41 8.54 -12.21 3.06
CA PRO A 41 7.48 -12.48 4.04
C PRO A 41 7.84 -12.08 5.50
N GLY A 42 9.13 -11.96 5.84
CA GLY A 42 9.59 -11.43 7.13
C GLY A 42 9.41 -9.91 7.32
N ASP A 43 9.26 -9.16 6.23
CA ASP A 43 9.12 -7.70 6.24
C ASP A 43 7.68 -7.20 6.42
N LEU A 44 6.69 -8.11 6.45
CA LEU A 44 5.29 -7.76 6.75
C LEU A 44 5.15 -7.02 8.09
N SER A 45 5.99 -7.37 9.07
CA SER A 45 6.07 -6.67 10.35
C SER A 45 6.60 -5.23 10.22
N GLY A 46 7.49 -4.96 9.26
CA GLY A 46 7.98 -3.63 8.91
C GLY A 46 6.91 -2.83 8.18
N ILE A 47 6.22 -3.45 7.23
CA ILE A 47 5.08 -2.85 6.51
C ILE A 47 3.98 -2.47 7.49
N ARG A 48 3.59 -3.37 8.41
CA ARG A 48 2.60 -3.05 9.45
C ARG A 48 3.04 -1.91 10.35
N ARG A 49 4.31 -1.88 10.76
CA ARG A 49 4.84 -0.77 11.57
C ARG A 49 4.76 0.55 10.82
N ALA A 50 5.18 0.58 9.55
CA ALA A 50 5.11 1.76 8.70
C ALA A 50 3.65 2.23 8.48
N LEU A 51 2.72 1.30 8.24
CA LEU A 51 1.30 1.60 8.11
C LEU A 51 0.67 2.07 9.43
N GLY A 52 1.10 1.51 10.56
CA GLY A 52 0.64 1.89 11.90
C GLY A 52 1.17 3.23 12.38
N SER A 53 2.36 3.64 11.92
CA SER A 53 2.95 4.94 12.20
C SER A 53 2.55 6.02 11.18
N ALA A 54 1.80 5.68 10.14
CA ALA A 54 1.42 6.61 9.09
C ALA A 54 0.53 7.73 9.66
N THR A 55 0.98 8.96 9.48
CA THR A 55 0.26 10.16 9.93
C THR A 55 -0.80 10.59 8.90
N GLU A 56 -1.65 11.55 9.27
CA GLU A 56 -2.60 12.15 8.31
C GLU A 56 -1.88 12.85 7.14
N ASP A 57 -0.70 13.42 7.38
CA ASP A 57 0.11 14.03 6.33
C ASP A 57 0.67 13.00 5.35
N ASP A 58 1.06 11.83 5.86
CA ASP A 58 1.51 10.71 5.02
C ASP A 58 0.37 10.19 4.14
N LEU A 59 -0.83 10.04 4.72
CA LEU A 59 -2.04 9.69 3.98
C LEU A 59 -2.38 10.72 2.90
N LYS A 60 -2.24 12.01 3.20
CA LYS A 60 -2.48 13.08 2.23
C LYS A 60 -1.51 13.00 1.07
N ARG A 61 -0.21 12.88 1.34
CA ARG A 61 0.81 12.72 0.30
C ARG A 61 0.56 11.50 -0.58
N LEU A 62 0.15 10.39 0.02
CA LEU A 62 -0.12 9.16 -0.71
C LEU A 62 -1.34 9.27 -1.63
N ASN A 63 -2.38 9.98 -1.20
CA ASN A 63 -3.54 10.30 -2.04
C ASN A 63 -3.16 11.23 -3.21
N ASP A 64 -2.32 12.24 -2.95
CA ASP A 64 -1.84 13.17 -3.98
C ASP A 64 -1.01 12.42 -5.04
N LEU A 65 -0.09 11.53 -4.62
CA LEU A 65 0.67 10.64 -5.53
C LEU A 65 -0.23 9.72 -6.37
N TYR A 66 -1.25 9.13 -5.74
CA TYR A 66 -2.17 8.24 -6.45
C TYR A 66 -3.04 9.01 -7.47
N ALA A 67 -3.45 10.24 -7.13
CA ALA A 67 -4.18 11.12 -8.04
C ALA A 67 -3.34 11.45 -9.28
N ASP A 68 -2.06 11.81 -9.08
CA ASP A 68 -1.11 12.11 -10.15
C ASP A 68 -0.86 10.89 -11.05
N TYR A 69 -0.63 9.71 -10.47
CA TYR A 69 -0.47 8.46 -11.21
C TYR A 69 -1.69 8.17 -12.11
N ARG A 70 -2.91 8.35 -11.58
CA ARG A 70 -4.14 8.17 -12.36
C ARG A 70 -4.28 9.18 -13.50
N GLN A 71 -3.83 10.42 -13.29
CA GLN A 71 -3.82 11.41 -14.36
C GLN A 71 -2.83 11.05 -15.47
N GLN A 72 -1.64 10.55 -15.13
CA GLN A 72 -0.64 10.11 -16.09
C GLN A 72 -1.13 8.91 -16.91
N LYS A 73 -1.73 7.90 -16.26
CA LYS A 73 -2.33 6.74 -16.95
C LYS A 73 -3.51 7.08 -17.87
N ARG A 74 -4.18 8.22 -17.68
CA ARG A 74 -5.27 8.69 -18.55
C ARG A 74 -4.78 9.45 -19.77
N ARG A 75 -3.52 9.91 -19.75
CA ARG A 75 -2.89 10.66 -20.85
C ARG A 75 -2.11 9.75 -21.80
N GLN A 76 -1.88 8.50 -21.42
CA GLN A 76 -1.34 7.42 -22.26
C GLN A 76 -2.48 6.61 -22.84
#